data_AF-F4CN65-F1
#
_entry.id   AF-F4CN65-F1
#
_cell.length_a   1.000
_cell.length_b   1.000
_cell.length_c   1.000
_cell.angle_alpha   90.00
_cell.angle_beta   90.00
_cell.angle_gamma   90.00
#
_symmetry.space_group_name_H-M   'P 1'
#
loop_
_entity.id
_entity.type
_entity.pdbx_description
1 polymer ?
#
loop_
_entity_poly.entity_id
_entity_poly.type
_entity_poly.pdbx_seq_one_letter_code
_entity_poly.pdbx_strand_id
1 'polypeptide(L)'
;MTATGITTTATSTDASSPLGTGTDDATPSTDTLTLAALRAMGDRAVAWARAAGGTALREPGLVLADASSPCLFLNVAVATEPPDAGAAARIAAFFPPGRSFLLVSPLPTADLRPAGLVLMGHPPFMVRPAGRPGAPAVVSGDGRSGDRRHSRGPDVTVEEVTDPGLLQVWDRVLADGYPTPASPAPAGLLGGTSRFWLARVDGEPAGCALSHVGHGVVDVEAVATLPRFRRRGVGAAVTWAATTAAPADPAILIASDAGAGVYRELGYLPVTRWTLWFRP
;
A
#
# COMPACT_ATOMS: atom_id res chain seq x y z
N MET A 1 -34.66 -28.68 -31.86
CA MET A 1 -33.78 -27.81 -31.04
C MET A 1 -34.63 -26.66 -30.53
N THR A 2 -35.24 -26.82 -29.37
CA THR A 2 -36.07 -25.81 -28.71
C THR A 2 -35.20 -25.05 -27.71
N ALA A 3 -35.06 -23.75 -27.92
CA ALA A 3 -34.37 -22.85 -27.01
C ALA A 3 -35.19 -22.69 -25.74
N THR A 4 -34.61 -23.10 -24.60
CA THR A 4 -35.19 -22.92 -23.28
C THR A 4 -35.08 -21.44 -22.89
N GLY A 5 -36.19 -20.71 -22.96
CA GLY A 5 -36.26 -19.31 -22.52
C GLY A 5 -36.05 -19.19 -21.02
N ILE A 6 -35.25 -18.21 -20.59
CA ILE A 6 -35.12 -17.82 -19.18
C ILE A 6 -36.42 -17.09 -18.81
N THR A 7 -37.28 -17.76 -18.04
CA THR A 7 -38.48 -17.14 -17.48
C THR A 7 -38.08 -16.33 -16.24
N THR A 8 -37.94 -15.01 -16.39
CA THR A 8 -37.76 -14.10 -15.25
C THR A 8 -39.12 -13.72 -14.69
N THR A 9 -39.53 -14.37 -13.60
CA THR A 9 -40.58 -13.85 -12.71
C THR A 9 -40.01 -12.65 -11.95
N ALA A 10 -40.19 -11.45 -12.49
CA ALA A 10 -39.92 -10.21 -11.77
C ALA A 10 -41.04 -10.00 -10.75
N THR A 11 -40.80 -10.39 -9.50
CA THR A 11 -41.57 -9.90 -8.36
C THR A 11 -41.36 -8.40 -8.25
N SER A 12 -42.42 -7.64 -8.50
CA SER A 12 -42.51 -6.21 -8.23
C SER A 12 -42.34 -5.97 -6.73
N THR A 13 -41.24 -5.35 -6.34
CA THR A 13 -41.04 -4.69 -5.05
C THR A 13 -40.50 -3.29 -5.29
N ASP A 14 -41.38 -2.32 -5.05
CA ASP A 14 -41.20 -1.14 -4.19
C ASP A 14 -39.90 -0.33 -4.31
N ALA A 15 -40.05 0.97 -4.61
CA ALA A 15 -39.08 2.08 -4.66
C ALA A 15 -37.64 1.72 -5.12
N SER A 16 -37.22 2.27 -6.26
CA SER A 16 -35.87 2.14 -6.84
C SER A 16 -34.77 2.46 -5.83
N SER A 17 -34.36 1.46 -5.07
CA SER A 17 -33.15 1.52 -4.26
C SER A 17 -32.01 1.61 -5.28
N PRO A 18 -31.20 2.68 -5.25
CA PRO A 18 -30.08 2.78 -6.18
C PRO A 18 -29.22 1.52 -6.02
N LEU A 19 -28.79 0.95 -7.15
CA LEU A 19 -27.88 -0.19 -7.13
C LEU A 19 -26.59 0.27 -6.43
N GLY A 20 -26.28 -0.34 -5.29
CA GLY A 20 -25.06 -0.03 -4.54
C GLY A 20 -23.83 -0.31 -5.41
N THR A 21 -22.89 0.63 -5.41
CA THR A 21 -21.63 0.55 -6.16
C THR A 21 -20.53 -0.20 -5.40
N GLY A 22 -20.83 -0.69 -4.19
CA GLY A 22 -19.88 -1.37 -3.31
C GLY A 22 -18.91 -0.41 -2.60
N THR A 23 -19.20 0.89 -2.60
CA THR A 23 -18.34 1.95 -2.06
C THR A 23 -19.00 2.77 -0.94
N ASP A 24 -20.30 2.54 -0.69
CA ASP A 24 -21.03 3.21 0.38
C ASP A 24 -20.41 2.91 1.75
N ASP A 25 -20.46 3.88 2.68
CA ASP A 25 -19.88 3.73 4.02
C ASP A 25 -20.44 2.53 4.80
N ALA A 26 -21.72 2.21 4.61
CA ALA A 26 -22.37 1.07 5.25
C ALA A 26 -21.94 -0.28 4.66
N THR A 27 -21.29 -0.28 3.48
CA THR A 27 -20.80 -1.50 2.83
C THR A 27 -19.73 -2.16 3.72
N PRO A 28 -19.82 -3.46 4.03
CA PRO A 28 -18.78 -4.16 4.76
C PRO A 28 -17.45 -4.15 4.01
N SER A 29 -16.32 -4.06 4.71
CA SER A 29 -15.01 -4.10 4.05
C SER A 29 -14.75 -5.41 3.29
N THR A 30 -15.46 -6.48 3.65
CA THR A 30 -15.38 -7.79 2.98
C THR A 30 -16.07 -7.83 1.61
N ASP A 31 -16.79 -6.77 1.22
CA ASP A 31 -17.53 -6.74 -0.05
C ASP A 31 -16.58 -6.71 -1.26
N THR A 32 -15.57 -5.83 -1.23
CA THR A 32 -14.53 -5.79 -2.26
C THR A 32 -13.15 -5.54 -1.67
N LEU A 33 -12.11 -6.13 -2.28
CA LEU A 33 -10.72 -5.86 -1.93
C LEU A 33 -10.32 -4.40 -2.18
N THR A 34 -10.96 -3.73 -3.13
CA THR A 34 -10.77 -2.30 -3.38
C THR A 34 -11.22 -1.48 -2.17
N LEU A 35 -12.43 -1.72 -1.66
CA LEU A 35 -12.94 -1.02 -0.48
C LEU A 35 -12.09 -1.33 0.77
N ALA A 36 -11.74 -2.60 0.99
CA ALA A 36 -10.85 -3.00 2.08
C ALA A 36 -9.50 -2.28 2.01
N ALA A 37 -8.88 -2.23 0.83
CA ALA A 37 -7.61 -1.56 0.61
C ALA A 37 -7.69 -0.06 0.91
N LEU A 38 -8.70 0.65 0.38
CA LEU A 38 -8.87 2.09 0.63
C LEU A 38 -9.06 2.40 2.12
N ARG A 39 -9.84 1.57 2.83
CA ARG A 39 -10.04 1.72 4.27
C ARG A 39 -8.77 1.43 5.07
N ALA A 40 -8.03 0.38 4.72
CA ALA A 40 -6.74 0.07 5.33
C ALA A 40 -5.70 1.19 5.10
N MET A 41 -5.61 1.73 3.88
CA MET A 41 -4.74 2.88 3.57
C MET A 41 -5.16 4.13 4.35
N GLY A 42 -6.46 4.41 4.44
CA GLY A 42 -6.99 5.51 5.23
C GLY A 42 -6.71 5.36 6.73
N ASP A 43 -6.86 4.16 7.28
CA ASP A 43 -6.54 3.83 8.68
C ASP A 43 -5.06 3.98 8.98
N ARG A 44 -4.20 3.47 8.11
CA ARG A 44 -2.76 3.67 8.18
C ARG A 44 -2.39 5.15 8.17
N ALA A 45 -2.92 5.91 7.21
CA ALA A 45 -2.60 7.33 7.07
C ALA A 45 -3.03 8.14 8.29
N VAL A 46 -4.24 7.89 8.82
CA VAL A 46 -4.75 8.54 10.04
C VAL A 46 -3.94 8.14 11.27
N ALA A 47 -3.58 6.87 11.41
CA ALA A 47 -2.75 6.40 12.52
C ALA A 47 -1.38 7.09 12.49
N TRP A 48 -0.76 7.19 11.31
CA TRP A 48 0.51 7.87 11.12
C TRP A 48 0.40 9.36 11.46
N ALA A 49 -0.60 10.05 10.90
CA ALA A 49 -0.78 11.48 11.15
C ALA A 49 -0.97 11.78 12.63
N ARG A 50 -1.81 11.01 13.33
CA ARG A 50 -2.02 11.16 14.77
C ARG A 50 -0.75 10.89 15.58
N ALA A 51 -0.02 9.83 15.26
CA ALA A 51 1.21 9.48 15.96
C ALA A 51 2.33 10.51 15.73
N ALA A 52 2.31 11.20 14.58
CA ALA A 52 3.22 12.31 14.26
C ALA A 52 2.77 13.67 14.83
N GLY A 53 1.64 13.75 15.53
CA GLY A 53 1.07 15.01 16.05
C GLY A 53 0.42 15.89 14.98
N GLY A 54 0.12 15.31 13.81
CA GLY A 54 -0.57 15.96 12.71
C GLY A 54 -2.10 15.92 12.84
N THR A 55 -2.79 16.19 11.74
CA THR A 55 -4.26 16.32 11.69
C THR A 55 -4.87 15.29 10.76
N ALA A 56 -6.07 14.82 11.08
CA ALA A 56 -6.81 13.92 10.21
C ALA A 56 -8.32 14.20 10.25
N LEU A 57 -8.96 14.02 9.10
CA LEU A 57 -10.40 14.16 8.88
C LEU A 57 -10.93 12.88 8.23
N ARG A 58 -12.10 12.43 8.69
CA ARG A 58 -12.85 11.34 8.07
C ARG A 58 -14.26 11.82 7.80
N GLU A 59 -14.67 11.67 6.56
CA GLU A 59 -16.01 11.95 6.07
C GLU A 59 -16.45 10.79 5.19
N PRO A 60 -17.75 10.67 4.89
CA PRO A 60 -18.25 9.70 3.94
C PRO A 60 -17.45 9.67 2.64
N GLY A 61 -16.90 8.50 2.30
CA GLY A 61 -16.08 8.28 1.12
C GLY A 61 -14.75 9.04 1.03
N LEU A 62 -14.30 9.73 2.08
CA LEU A 62 -13.06 10.53 2.06
C LEU A 62 -12.31 10.48 3.39
N VAL A 63 -11.02 10.15 3.32
CA VAL A 63 -10.09 10.25 4.44
C VAL A 63 -8.97 11.22 4.07
N LEU A 64 -8.70 12.20 4.93
CA LEU A 64 -7.59 13.14 4.81
C LEU A 64 -6.69 13.02 6.04
N ALA A 65 -5.39 12.89 5.83
CA ALA A 65 -4.42 12.77 6.92
C ALA A 65 -3.14 13.54 6.58
N ASP A 66 -2.84 14.59 7.33
CA ASP A 66 -1.60 15.35 7.25
C ASP A 66 -0.70 14.97 8.43
N ALA A 67 0.39 14.24 8.16
CA ALA A 67 1.38 13.87 9.18
C ALA A 67 2.38 14.97 9.50
N SER A 68 2.13 16.18 9.01
CA SER A 68 3.05 17.31 9.07
C SER A 68 4.41 17.02 8.43
N SER A 69 4.46 16.10 7.47
CA SER A 69 5.69 15.66 6.83
C SER A 69 6.06 16.47 5.58
N PRO A 70 7.35 16.68 5.28
CA PRO A 70 7.79 17.11 3.94
C PRO A 70 7.72 15.98 2.90
N CYS A 71 7.53 14.73 3.31
CA CYS A 71 7.36 13.59 2.40
C CYS A 71 5.89 13.47 1.98
N LEU A 72 5.62 13.62 0.69
CA LEU A 72 4.25 13.58 0.15
C LEU A 72 3.51 12.25 0.45
N PHE A 73 4.23 11.13 0.58
CA PHE A 73 3.65 9.82 0.85
C PHE A 73 3.12 9.67 2.29
N LEU A 74 3.43 10.63 3.18
CA LEU A 74 2.97 10.63 4.57
C LEU A 74 1.82 11.60 4.82
N ASN A 75 1.47 12.43 3.83
CA ASN A 75 0.30 13.29 3.86
C ASN A 75 -0.65 12.79 2.77
N VAL A 76 -1.72 12.08 3.15
CA VAL A 76 -2.49 11.24 2.23
C VAL A 76 -3.97 11.59 2.29
N ALA A 77 -4.56 11.73 1.11
CA ALA A 77 -5.99 11.73 0.88
C ALA A 77 -6.38 10.41 0.18
N VAL A 78 -7.39 9.72 0.71
CA VAL A 78 -7.96 8.50 0.12
C VAL A 78 -9.44 8.74 -0.16
N ALA A 79 -9.83 8.69 -1.43
CA ALA A 79 -11.22 8.84 -1.86
C ALA A 79 -11.75 7.50 -2.35
N THR A 80 -12.94 7.09 -1.91
CA THR A 80 -13.59 5.86 -2.40
C THR A 80 -14.21 6.02 -3.78
N GLU A 81 -14.56 7.25 -4.13
CA GLU A 81 -15.07 7.65 -5.44
C GLU A 81 -14.12 8.64 -6.13
N PRO A 82 -14.17 8.78 -7.47
CA PRO A 82 -13.42 9.81 -8.18
C PRO A 82 -13.82 11.21 -7.69
N PRO A 83 -12.89 12.01 -7.14
CA PRO A 83 -13.22 13.37 -6.73
C PRO A 83 -13.50 14.23 -7.96
N ASP A 84 -14.59 14.99 -7.92
CA ASP A 84 -14.82 16.08 -8.86
C ASP A 84 -13.92 17.30 -8.53
N ALA A 85 -14.01 18.35 -9.35
CA ALA A 85 -13.21 19.56 -9.15
C ALA A 85 -13.48 20.24 -7.80
N GLY A 86 -14.72 20.20 -7.29
CA GLY A 86 -15.08 20.77 -6.00
C GLY A 86 -14.50 19.98 -4.83
N ALA A 87 -14.59 18.65 -4.89
CA ALA A 87 -13.96 17.74 -3.93
C ALA A 87 -12.44 17.90 -3.95
N ALA A 88 -11.81 17.99 -5.12
CA ALA A 88 -10.37 18.22 -5.24
C ALA A 88 -9.93 19.55 -4.61
N ALA A 89 -10.70 20.62 -4.79
CA ALA A 89 -10.44 21.91 -4.14
C ALA A 89 -10.56 21.81 -2.60
N ARG A 90 -11.58 21.11 -2.08
CA ARG A 90 -11.72 20.86 -0.63
C ARG A 90 -10.56 20.04 -0.07
N ILE A 91 -10.17 18.98 -0.77
CA ILE A 91 -9.00 18.14 -0.42
C ILE A 91 -7.74 19.02 -0.35
N ALA A 92 -7.48 19.83 -1.38
CA ALA A 92 -6.31 20.72 -1.40
C ALA A 92 -6.32 21.77 -0.29
N ALA A 93 -7.50 22.24 0.14
CA ALA A 93 -7.67 23.22 1.22
C ALA A 93 -7.43 22.64 2.62
N PHE A 94 -7.62 21.34 2.82
CA PHE A 94 -7.30 20.67 4.09
C PHE A 94 -5.80 20.71 4.41
N PHE A 95 -4.96 20.50 3.40
CA PHE A 95 -3.50 20.52 3.56
C PHE A 95 -2.97 21.95 3.49
N PRO A 96 -2.18 22.42 4.48
CA PRO A 96 -1.64 23.78 4.50
C PRO A 96 -0.94 24.20 3.20
N PRO A 97 -0.89 25.50 2.85
CA PRO A 97 -0.12 25.96 1.70
C PRO A 97 1.32 25.45 1.72
N GLY A 98 1.79 24.88 0.61
CA GLY A 98 3.13 24.27 0.49
C GLY A 98 3.27 22.87 1.11
N ARG A 99 2.22 22.32 1.72
CA ARG A 99 2.22 20.90 2.14
C ARG A 99 2.06 20.00 0.91
N SER A 100 3.09 19.20 0.63
CA SER A 100 3.01 18.13 -0.37
C SER A 100 2.09 17.02 0.13
N PHE A 101 1.23 16.48 -0.72
CA PHE A 101 0.36 15.36 -0.35
C PHE A 101 0.02 14.48 -1.54
N LEU A 102 -0.32 13.22 -1.26
CA LEU A 102 -0.81 12.25 -2.24
C LEU A 102 -2.33 12.11 -2.15
N LEU A 103 -3.01 12.08 -3.29
CA LEU A 103 -4.41 11.71 -3.43
C LEU A 103 -4.52 10.37 -4.16
N VAL A 104 -5.16 9.40 -3.51
CA VAL A 104 -5.46 8.07 -4.01
C VAL A 104 -6.92 7.98 -4.43
N SER A 105 -7.16 7.60 -5.69
CA SER A 105 -8.50 7.26 -6.19
C SER A 105 -8.48 5.89 -6.88
N PRO A 106 -9.41 4.97 -6.55
CA PRO A 106 -9.45 3.62 -7.12
C PRO A 106 -9.89 3.58 -8.59
N LEU A 107 -10.30 4.73 -9.13
CA LEU A 107 -10.95 4.88 -10.42
C LEU A 107 -10.32 6.04 -11.22
N PRO A 108 -10.49 6.10 -12.54
CA PRO A 108 -10.16 7.27 -13.34
C PRO A 108 -10.88 8.52 -12.82
N THR A 109 -10.18 9.65 -12.76
CA THR A 109 -10.75 10.95 -12.35
C THR A 109 -10.89 11.88 -13.55
N ALA A 110 -11.69 12.93 -13.41
CA ALA A 110 -11.56 14.11 -14.26
C ALA A 110 -10.18 14.79 -14.07
N ASP A 111 -9.90 15.81 -14.87
CA ASP A 111 -8.68 16.62 -14.73
C ASP A 111 -8.71 17.48 -13.46
N LEU A 112 -7.78 17.21 -12.54
CA LEU A 112 -7.68 17.92 -11.26
C LEU A 112 -6.57 18.98 -11.23
N ARG A 113 -5.92 19.26 -12.37
CA ARG A 113 -4.94 20.37 -12.48
C ARG A 113 -5.50 21.74 -12.06
N PRO A 114 -6.77 22.10 -12.31
CA PRO A 114 -7.34 23.35 -11.82
C PRO A 114 -7.34 23.48 -10.28
N ALA A 115 -7.29 22.37 -9.54
CA ALA A 115 -7.14 22.35 -8.09
C ALA A 115 -5.67 22.41 -7.62
N GLY A 116 -4.72 22.63 -8.53
CA GLY A 116 -3.29 22.70 -8.23
C GLY A 116 -2.61 21.34 -8.07
N LEU A 117 -3.24 20.26 -8.56
CA LEU A 117 -2.68 18.91 -8.49
C LEU A 117 -1.94 18.52 -9.76
N VAL A 118 -0.96 17.64 -9.61
CA VAL A 118 -0.21 17.02 -10.69
C VAL A 118 -0.57 15.55 -10.77
N LEU A 119 -0.86 15.05 -11.97
CA LEU A 119 -1.12 13.63 -12.17
C LEU A 119 0.19 12.86 -11.98
N MET A 120 0.24 11.99 -10.97
CA MET A 120 1.38 11.08 -10.78
C MET A 120 1.33 9.93 -11.77
N GLY A 121 0.12 9.47 -12.09
CA GLY A 121 -0.13 8.45 -13.10
C GLY A 121 -1.25 7.51 -12.69
N HIS A 122 -1.28 6.36 -13.36
CA HIS A 122 -2.28 5.33 -13.12
C HIS A 122 -1.66 4.01 -12.65
N PRO A 123 -0.95 3.92 -11.52
CA PRO A 123 -0.23 2.70 -11.16
C PRO A 123 -1.15 1.48 -10.98
N PRO A 124 -0.66 0.25 -11.24
CA PRO A 124 -1.41 -0.96 -11.01
C PRO A 124 -1.67 -1.19 -9.50
N PHE A 125 -2.94 -1.37 -9.16
CA PHE A 125 -3.36 -1.99 -7.90
C PHE A 125 -3.20 -3.51 -8.03
N MET A 126 -2.43 -4.09 -7.13
CA MET A 126 -2.08 -5.50 -7.18
C MET A 126 -2.49 -6.22 -5.90
N VAL A 127 -2.95 -7.46 -6.07
CA VAL A 127 -3.45 -8.31 -4.99
C VAL A 127 -2.74 -9.63 -5.02
N ARG A 128 -2.28 -10.08 -3.86
CA ARG A 128 -1.88 -11.46 -3.62
C ARG A 128 -2.96 -12.17 -2.81
N PRO A 129 -3.60 -13.24 -3.34
CA PRO A 129 -4.58 -14.00 -2.59
C PRO A 129 -4.03 -14.60 -1.29
N ALA A 130 -4.91 -14.75 -0.30
CA ALA A 130 -4.63 -15.49 0.92
C ALA A 130 -4.26 -16.96 0.66
N GLY A 131 -3.55 -17.59 1.60
CA GLY A 131 -3.53 -19.05 1.69
C GLY A 131 -2.66 -19.81 0.68
N ARG A 132 -1.74 -19.14 -0.04
CA ARG A 132 -0.67 -19.86 -0.78
C ARG A 132 0.64 -19.78 0.00
N PRO A 133 1.03 -20.80 0.79
CA PRO A 133 2.39 -20.91 1.29
C PRO A 133 3.29 -21.26 0.11
N GLY A 134 4.14 -20.32 -0.22
CA GLY A 134 5.06 -20.40 -1.34
C GLY A 134 5.80 -19.09 -1.34
N ALA A 135 6.75 -18.95 -0.43
CA ALA A 135 7.80 -17.97 -0.62
C ALA A 135 8.38 -18.20 -2.03
N PRO A 136 8.87 -17.18 -2.74
CA PRO A 136 9.97 -17.44 -3.66
C PRO A 136 11.00 -18.25 -2.89
N ALA A 137 11.66 -19.22 -3.49
CA ALA A 137 12.76 -19.92 -2.86
C ALA A 137 13.82 -18.89 -2.45
N VAL A 138 13.70 -18.35 -1.24
CA VAL A 138 14.79 -17.71 -0.54
C VAL A 138 15.79 -18.84 -0.42
N VAL A 139 16.98 -18.64 -0.98
CA VAL A 139 18.07 -19.61 -0.96
C VAL A 139 18.56 -19.68 0.48
N SER A 140 17.75 -20.28 1.35
CA SER A 140 18.18 -20.81 2.63
C SER A 140 18.94 -22.07 2.27
N GLY A 141 20.25 -21.95 2.13
CA GLY A 141 21.12 -23.09 1.91
C GLY A 141 21.08 -24.00 3.13
N ASP A 142 20.18 -24.98 3.12
CA ASP A 142 20.21 -26.12 4.01
C ASP A 142 21.40 -26.98 3.61
N GLY A 143 22.47 -26.86 4.38
CA GLY A 143 23.67 -27.65 4.22
C GLY A 143 23.33 -29.13 4.40
N ARG A 144 23.19 -29.86 3.29
CA ARG A 144 23.59 -31.28 3.16
C ARG A 144 23.64 -31.71 1.70
N SER A 145 24.80 -32.27 1.36
CA SER A 145 25.13 -33.06 0.16
C SER A 145 25.67 -32.32 -1.06
N GLY A 146 26.97 -32.52 -1.30
CA GLY A 146 27.47 -32.88 -2.62
C GLY A 146 27.81 -31.75 -3.58
N ASP A 147 29.04 -31.27 -3.48
CA ASP A 147 29.89 -30.95 -4.63
C ASP A 147 29.27 -30.15 -5.78
N ARG A 148 28.97 -28.87 -5.51
CA ARG A 148 29.01 -27.81 -6.53
C ARG A 148 29.52 -26.55 -5.87
N ARG A 149 30.56 -25.96 -6.44
CA ARG A 149 31.12 -24.64 -6.12
C ARG A 149 30.08 -23.54 -6.41
N HIS A 150 28.98 -23.52 -5.66
CA HIS A 150 28.05 -22.41 -5.62
C HIS A 150 28.74 -21.31 -4.82
N SER A 151 29.20 -20.28 -5.51
CA SER A 151 29.39 -18.97 -4.89
C SER A 151 28.10 -18.65 -4.12
N ARG A 152 28.13 -18.77 -2.79
CA ARG A 152 27.03 -18.38 -1.92
C ARG A 152 26.67 -16.95 -2.32
N GLY A 153 25.48 -16.77 -2.85
CA GLY A 153 24.93 -15.43 -3.02
C GLY A 153 24.91 -14.71 -1.67
N PRO A 154 24.81 -13.39 -1.67
CA PRO A 154 24.80 -12.63 -0.43
C PRO A 154 23.64 -13.03 0.47
N ASP A 155 23.90 -13.09 1.78
CA ASP A 155 22.91 -13.49 2.77
C ASP A 155 21.94 -12.33 3.01
N VAL A 156 20.68 -12.52 2.62
CA VAL A 156 19.62 -11.53 2.81
C VAL A 156 18.77 -11.96 4.01
N THR A 157 18.83 -11.18 5.09
CA THR A 157 17.99 -11.39 6.27
C THR A 157 16.94 -10.29 6.37
N VAL A 158 15.79 -10.60 6.95
CA VAL A 158 14.71 -9.63 7.20
C VAL A 158 14.25 -9.78 8.63
N GLU A 159 14.14 -8.66 9.34
CA GLU A 159 13.67 -8.59 10.72
C GLU A 159 12.51 -7.60 10.85
N GLU A 160 11.57 -7.90 11.76
CA GLU A 160 10.57 -6.93 12.19
C GLU A 160 11.25 -5.92 13.12
N VAL A 161 11.06 -4.64 12.81
CA VAL A 161 11.54 -3.53 13.63
C VAL A 161 10.57 -3.33 14.79
N THR A 162 11.07 -3.59 16.01
CA THR A 162 10.26 -3.57 17.23
C THR A 162 10.75 -2.54 18.26
N ASP A 163 11.89 -1.89 18.01
CA ASP A 163 12.43 -0.85 18.88
C ASP A 163 12.70 0.47 18.12
N PRO A 164 12.72 1.61 18.84
CA PRO A 164 12.92 2.93 18.22
C PRO A 164 14.28 3.13 17.54
N GLY A 165 15.33 2.42 17.97
CA GLY A 165 16.66 2.53 17.38
C GLY A 165 16.71 1.92 15.98
N LEU A 166 16.13 0.73 15.81
CA LEU A 166 15.96 0.12 14.49
C LEU A 166 14.98 0.90 13.60
N LEU A 167 13.99 1.58 14.17
CA LEU A 167 13.07 2.43 13.42
C LEU A 167 13.79 3.61 12.75
N GLN A 168 14.75 4.22 13.42
CA GLN A 168 15.59 5.27 12.82
C GLN A 168 16.43 4.74 11.65
N VAL A 169 16.87 3.48 11.70
CA VAL A 169 17.58 2.83 10.59
C VAL A 169 16.63 2.60 9.41
N TRP A 170 15.42 2.11 9.69
CA TRP A 170 14.37 1.92 8.70
C TRP A 170 14.02 3.24 7.98
N ASP A 171 13.87 4.35 8.72
CA ASP A 171 13.58 5.68 8.17
C ASP A 171 14.65 6.14 7.17
N ARG A 172 15.92 5.96 7.54
CA ARG A 172 17.05 6.33 6.68
C ARG A 172 17.07 5.50 5.40
N VAL A 173 16.85 4.18 5.52
CA VAL A 173 16.78 3.29 4.35
C VAL A 173 15.64 3.69 3.42
N LEU A 174 14.48 4.06 3.97
CA LEU A 174 13.34 4.54 3.17
C LEU A 174 13.68 5.83 2.43
N ALA A 175 14.19 6.84 3.14
CA ALA A 175 14.53 8.15 2.57
C ALA A 175 15.58 8.05 1.46
N ASP A 176 16.66 7.28 1.69
CA ASP A 176 17.73 7.05 0.72
C ASP A 176 17.28 6.20 -0.48
N GLY A 177 16.28 5.34 -0.28
CA GLY A 177 15.73 4.46 -1.30
C GLY A 177 14.77 5.15 -2.29
N TYR A 178 13.98 6.11 -1.81
CA TYR A 178 12.99 6.88 -2.58
C TYR A 178 13.40 8.33 -2.95
N PRO A 179 14.69 8.67 -2.79
CA PRO A 179 15.17 10.05 -2.61
C PRO A 179 14.14 11.09 -2.09
N THR A 180 13.33 10.72 -1.10
CA THR A 180 12.34 11.63 -0.49
C THR A 180 12.93 12.36 0.71
N PRO A 181 12.44 13.56 1.07
CA PRO A 181 12.80 14.20 2.32
C PRO A 181 12.62 13.24 3.50
N ALA A 182 13.64 13.14 4.36
CA ALA A 182 13.58 12.30 5.54
C ALA A 182 12.44 12.76 6.46
N SER A 183 11.63 11.81 6.91
CA SER A 183 10.53 12.06 7.85
C SER A 183 10.47 10.89 8.82
N PRO A 184 10.74 11.10 10.11
CA PRO A 184 10.79 10.02 11.08
C PRO A 184 9.47 9.26 11.18
N ALA A 185 9.52 7.93 11.20
CA ALA A 185 8.38 7.11 11.54
C ALA A 185 8.07 7.28 13.05
N PRO A 186 6.80 7.52 13.41
CA PRO A 186 6.44 7.68 14.82
C PRO A 186 6.62 6.37 15.59
N ALA A 187 7.46 6.38 16.63
CA ALA A 187 7.69 5.21 17.49
C ALA A 187 6.41 4.67 18.16
N GLY A 188 5.39 5.51 18.34
CA GLY A 188 4.07 5.10 18.84
C GLY A 188 3.30 4.14 17.94
N LEU A 189 3.77 3.88 16.71
CA LEU A 189 3.20 2.87 15.82
C LEU A 189 3.78 1.47 16.04
N LEU A 190 4.91 1.34 16.75
CA LEU A 190 5.54 0.05 17.02
C LEU A 190 4.61 -0.86 17.83
N GLY A 191 4.54 -2.14 17.45
CA GLY A 191 3.67 -3.13 18.09
C GLY A 191 2.18 -2.99 17.76
N GLY A 192 1.81 -2.06 16.87
CA GLY A 192 0.44 -1.84 16.42
C GLY A 192 0.04 -2.67 15.19
N THR A 193 -0.99 -2.20 14.49
CA THR A 193 -1.46 -2.78 13.22
C THR A 193 -0.48 -2.52 12.06
N SER A 194 0.32 -1.47 12.17
CA SER A 194 1.44 -1.20 11.27
C SER A 194 2.72 -1.89 11.78
N ARG A 195 3.38 -2.65 10.91
CA ARG A 195 4.66 -3.32 11.19
C ARG A 195 5.73 -2.88 10.20
N PHE A 196 6.93 -2.69 10.70
CA PHE A 196 8.07 -2.17 9.97
C PHE A 196 9.06 -3.31 9.73
N TRP A 197 9.58 -3.43 8.51
CA TRP A 197 10.45 -4.52 8.10
C TRP A 197 11.76 -3.96 7.60
N LEU A 198 12.87 -4.46 8.13
CA LEU A 198 14.22 -4.08 7.72
C LEU A 198 14.94 -5.29 7.12
N ALA A 199 15.41 -5.14 5.89
CA ALA A 199 16.24 -6.13 5.23
C ALA A 199 17.71 -5.74 5.32
N ARG A 200 18.56 -6.73 5.57
CA ARG A 200 20.01 -6.59 5.59
C ARG A 200 20.65 -7.51 4.57
N VAL A 201 21.80 -7.07 4.08
CA VAL A 201 22.67 -7.87 3.23
C VAL A 201 24.01 -7.96 3.91
N ASP A 202 24.43 -9.17 4.28
CA ASP A 202 25.69 -9.40 5.00
C ASP A 202 25.78 -8.52 6.28
N GLY A 203 24.63 -8.30 6.96
CA GLY A 203 24.49 -7.47 8.16
C GLY A 203 24.25 -5.97 7.93
N GLU A 204 24.46 -5.46 6.72
CA GLU A 204 24.27 -4.04 6.39
C GLU A 204 22.81 -3.73 6.01
N PRO A 205 22.17 -2.65 6.53
CA PRO A 205 20.84 -2.22 6.10
C PRO A 205 20.77 -2.00 4.58
N ALA A 206 19.82 -2.66 3.94
CA ALA A 206 19.76 -2.75 2.47
C ALA A 206 18.40 -2.40 1.88
N GLY A 207 17.32 -2.64 2.61
CA GLY A 207 15.96 -2.35 2.16
C GLY A 207 14.96 -2.34 3.29
N CYS A 208 13.76 -1.85 3.03
CA CYS A 208 12.71 -1.71 4.02
C CYS A 208 11.33 -1.93 3.39
N ALA A 209 10.34 -2.24 4.22
CA ALA A 209 8.92 -2.19 3.88
C ALA A 209 8.08 -1.88 5.12
N LEU A 210 6.82 -1.52 4.90
CA LEU A 210 5.77 -1.40 5.89
C LEU A 210 4.65 -2.37 5.54
N SER A 211 4.04 -3.01 6.52
CA SER A 211 2.73 -3.64 6.36
C SER A 211 1.73 -3.01 7.32
N HIS A 212 0.48 -2.87 6.90
CA HIS A 212 -0.63 -2.49 7.77
C HIS A 212 -1.76 -3.50 7.66
N VAL A 213 -2.11 -4.12 8.78
CA VAL A 213 -3.16 -5.14 8.84
C VAL A 213 -4.46 -4.49 9.29
N GLY A 214 -5.48 -4.54 8.44
CA GLY A 214 -6.79 -3.96 8.72
C GLY A 214 -7.79 -4.33 7.64
N HIS A 215 -9.08 -4.32 7.98
CA HIS A 215 -10.17 -4.57 7.01
C HIS A 215 -10.08 -5.90 6.25
N GLY A 216 -9.42 -6.91 6.82
CA GLY A 216 -9.23 -8.22 6.19
C GLY A 216 -8.20 -8.22 5.05
N VAL A 217 -7.28 -7.25 5.03
CA VAL A 217 -6.16 -7.18 4.08
C VAL A 217 -4.86 -6.83 4.79
N VAL A 218 -3.74 -7.17 4.14
CA VAL A 218 -2.40 -6.64 4.47
C VAL A 218 -2.02 -5.60 3.43
N ASP A 219 -2.07 -4.31 3.79
CA ASP A 219 -1.60 -3.20 2.95
C ASP A 219 -0.07 -3.12 3.01
N VAL A 220 0.61 -3.46 1.92
CA VAL A 220 2.08 -3.45 1.82
C VAL A 220 2.55 -2.17 1.16
N GLU A 221 3.38 -1.42 1.87
CA GLU A 221 3.74 -0.05 1.56
C GLU A 221 5.22 0.22 1.82
N ALA A 222 5.70 1.41 1.40
CA ALA A 222 7.04 1.89 1.72
C ALA A 222 8.19 0.90 1.37
N VAL A 223 7.99 0.11 0.30
CA VAL A 223 8.97 -0.89 -0.14
C VAL A 223 10.15 -0.18 -0.81
N ALA A 224 11.32 -0.18 -0.19
CA ALA A 224 12.52 0.43 -0.74
C ALA A 224 13.72 -0.53 -0.72
N THR A 225 14.63 -0.33 -1.67
CA THR A 225 15.94 -0.98 -1.68
C THR A 225 16.98 0.05 -2.07
N LEU A 226 18.02 0.19 -1.25
CA LEU A 226 19.10 1.12 -1.50
C LEU A 226 19.77 0.80 -2.85
N PRO A 227 20.16 1.82 -3.64
CA PRO A 227 20.71 1.61 -4.98
C PRO A 227 21.83 0.56 -5.07
N ARG A 228 22.76 0.54 -4.10
CA ARG A 228 23.89 -0.40 -4.04
C ARG A 228 23.50 -1.87 -3.77
N PHE A 229 22.27 -2.12 -3.33
CA PHE A 229 21.75 -3.46 -3.02
C PHE A 229 20.65 -3.95 -3.98
N ARG A 230 20.32 -3.16 -5.02
CA ARG A 230 19.34 -3.56 -6.03
C ARG A 230 19.78 -4.82 -6.76
N ARG A 231 18.81 -5.56 -7.31
CA ARG A 231 19.04 -6.81 -8.08
C ARG A 231 19.70 -7.94 -7.27
N ARG A 232 19.62 -7.89 -5.93
CA ARG A 232 20.13 -8.91 -5.00
C ARG A 232 19.01 -9.60 -4.20
N GLY A 233 17.76 -9.51 -4.64
CA GLY A 233 16.61 -10.13 -3.95
C GLY A 233 16.07 -9.37 -2.73
N VAL A 234 16.69 -8.26 -2.32
CA VAL A 234 16.29 -7.47 -1.13
C VAL A 234 14.82 -7.01 -1.17
N GLY A 235 14.40 -6.38 -2.27
CA GLY A 235 13.03 -5.92 -2.43
C GLY A 235 12.01 -7.05 -2.36
N ALA A 236 12.33 -8.23 -2.92
CA ALA A 236 11.47 -9.40 -2.84
C ALA A 236 11.39 -9.94 -1.41
N ALA A 237 12.52 -10.03 -0.70
CA ALA A 237 12.58 -10.53 0.67
C ALA A 237 11.78 -9.65 1.64
N VAL A 238 11.96 -8.33 1.59
CA VAL A 238 11.28 -7.41 2.50
C VAL A 238 9.78 -7.28 2.18
N THR A 239 9.42 -7.33 0.90
CA THR A 239 8.01 -7.39 0.48
C THR A 239 7.35 -8.67 0.97
N TRP A 240 8.05 -9.81 0.88
CA TRP A 240 7.53 -11.09 1.35
C TRP A 240 7.28 -11.07 2.87
N ALA A 241 8.22 -10.55 3.66
CA ALA A 241 8.02 -10.41 5.11
C ALA A 241 6.78 -9.56 5.42
N ALA A 242 6.63 -8.40 4.77
CA ALA A 242 5.46 -7.54 4.89
C ALA A 242 4.16 -8.24 4.48
N THR A 243 4.16 -8.95 3.35
CA THR A 243 3.03 -9.76 2.83
C THR A 243 2.55 -10.77 3.88
N THR A 244 3.48 -11.41 4.58
CA THR A 244 3.18 -12.49 5.52
C THR A 244 2.92 -12.03 6.96
N ALA A 245 2.75 -10.72 7.20
CA ALA A 245 2.41 -10.18 8.51
C ALA A 245 1.08 -10.74 9.06
N ALA A 246 0.14 -11.05 8.17
CA ALA A 246 -1.09 -11.79 8.46
C ALA A 246 -1.37 -12.77 7.30
N PRO A 247 -0.80 -13.99 7.31
CA PRO A 247 -0.79 -14.88 6.14
C PRO A 247 -2.17 -15.46 5.76
N ALA A 248 -3.16 -15.32 6.63
CA ALA A 248 -4.55 -15.68 6.39
C ALA A 248 -5.29 -14.64 5.54
N ASP A 249 -4.78 -13.41 5.46
CA ASP A 249 -5.39 -12.32 4.73
C ASP A 249 -4.73 -12.15 3.35
N PRO A 250 -5.46 -11.71 2.33
CA PRO A 250 -4.86 -11.26 1.07
C PRO A 250 -4.00 -10.01 1.31
N ALA A 251 -2.86 -9.93 0.61
CA ALA A 251 -2.01 -8.76 0.63
C ALA A 251 -2.29 -7.87 -0.59
N ILE A 252 -2.26 -6.56 -0.40
CA ILE A 252 -2.55 -5.56 -1.42
C ILE A 252 -1.42 -4.55 -1.48
N LEU A 253 -1.23 -3.91 -2.64
CA LEU A 253 -0.32 -2.79 -2.82
C LEU A 253 -0.63 -2.01 -4.10
N ILE A 254 -0.12 -0.79 -4.17
CA ILE A 254 -0.02 -0.02 -5.42
C ILE A 254 1.43 -0.08 -5.87
N ALA A 255 1.68 -0.69 -7.03
CA ALA A 255 3.03 -0.81 -7.57
C ALA A 255 3.34 0.32 -8.54
N SER A 256 4.57 0.84 -8.52
CA SER A 256 5.07 1.58 -9.68
C SER A 256 5.19 0.64 -10.88
N ASP A 257 5.07 1.16 -12.11
CA ASP A 257 5.24 0.32 -13.31
C ASP A 257 6.65 -0.32 -13.36
N ALA A 258 7.67 0.39 -12.84
CA ALA A 258 9.02 -0.14 -12.70
C ALA A 258 9.15 -1.26 -11.65
N GLY A 259 8.36 -1.22 -10.57
CA GLY A 259 8.37 -2.21 -9.49
C GLY A 259 7.47 -3.42 -9.74
N ALA A 260 6.47 -3.28 -10.62
CA ALA A 260 5.41 -4.28 -10.85
C ALA A 260 5.93 -5.71 -11.15
N GLY A 261 7.09 -5.84 -11.80
CA GLY A 261 7.72 -7.14 -12.08
C GLY A 261 8.03 -7.95 -10.83
N VAL A 262 8.59 -7.31 -9.80
CA VAL A 262 8.96 -7.95 -8.52
C VAL A 262 7.73 -8.51 -7.82
N TYR A 263 6.63 -7.76 -7.81
CA TYR A 263 5.40 -8.21 -7.16
C TYR A 263 4.74 -9.38 -7.90
N ARG A 264 4.80 -9.42 -9.23
CA ARG A 264 4.31 -10.58 -10.01
C ARG A 264 5.06 -11.86 -9.65
N GLU A 265 6.38 -11.79 -9.48
CA GLU A 265 7.20 -12.93 -9.05
C GLU A 265 6.82 -13.43 -7.64
N LEU A 266 6.32 -12.54 -6.78
CA LEU A 266 5.80 -12.86 -5.44
C LEU A 266 4.34 -13.38 -5.46
N GLY A 267 3.74 -13.50 -6.63
CA GLY A 267 2.36 -13.97 -6.81
C GLY A 267 1.29 -12.90 -6.69
N TYR A 268 1.66 -11.61 -6.73
CA TYR A 268 0.68 -10.53 -6.86
C TYR A 268 0.13 -10.46 -8.29
N LEU A 269 -1.18 -10.33 -8.38
CA LEU A 269 -1.94 -10.18 -9.62
C LEU A 269 -2.33 -8.72 -9.80
N PRO A 270 -2.07 -8.09 -10.95
CA PRO A 270 -2.62 -6.77 -11.25
C PRO A 270 -4.13 -6.89 -11.46
N VAL A 271 -4.92 -6.12 -10.71
CA VAL A 271 -6.39 -6.18 -10.75
C VAL A 271 -6.95 -5.03 -11.58
N THR A 272 -6.53 -3.81 -11.28
CA THR A 272 -6.92 -2.59 -11.99
C THR A 272 -5.80 -1.56 -11.92
N ARG A 273 -6.00 -0.39 -12.53
CA ARG A 273 -5.10 0.75 -12.42
C ARG A 273 -5.82 1.86 -11.66
N TRP A 274 -5.21 2.34 -10.58
CA TRP A 274 -5.74 3.42 -9.75
C TRP A 274 -5.15 4.74 -10.19
N THR A 275 -5.86 5.85 -9.97
CA THR A 275 -5.37 7.19 -10.33
C THR A 275 -4.78 7.86 -9.12
N LEU A 276 -3.51 8.26 -9.24
CA LEU A 276 -2.82 9.01 -8.20
C LEU A 276 -2.53 10.44 -8.65
N TRP A 277 -2.93 11.39 -7.82
CA TRP A 277 -2.59 12.81 -7.96
C TRP A 277 -1.72 13.23 -6.78
N PHE A 278 -0.90 14.25 -6.95
CA PHE A 278 -0.17 14.83 -5.83
C PHE A 278 -0.09 16.34 -5.94
N ARG A 279 0.09 17.02 -4.81
CA ARG A 279 0.62 18.38 -4.78
C ARG A 279 2.10 18.30 -4.40
N PRO A 280 3.00 18.89 -5.19
CA PRO A 280 4.44 18.92 -4.87
C PRO A 280 4.72 19.73 -3.61
#